data_AF-V9LH03-F1
#
_entry.id   AF-V9LH03-F1
#
_cell.length_a   1.000
_cell.length_b   1.000
_cell.length_c   1.000
_cell.angle_alpha   90.00
_cell.angle_beta   90.00
_cell.angle_gamma   90.00
#
_symmetry.space_group_name_H-M   'P 1'
#
loop_
_entity.id
_entity.type
_entity.pdbx_description
1 polymer ?
#
loop_
_entity_poly.entity_id
_entity_poly.type
_entity_poly.pdbx_seq_one_letter_code
_entity_poly.pdbx_strand_id
1 'polypeptide(L)'
;RQLTDHEWTMIKMAGDEWDQLNMFYRYWALKESFIKAIGVGVTFNLQRIEYHVSPLQLREGQVFRETRMFLDEEEEDAWSFEETMLDGRHHVAVALGKQDTDSKDTLQVQVNAREKLPQFTILNFQDLMFSAVPMAPEDPNAWENFHAKQEKPIRQSNAPT
;
A
#
# COMPACT_ATOMS: atom_id res chain seq x y z
N ARG A 1 -4.62 -18.83 2.17
CA ARG A 1 -4.29 -18.05 3.39
C ARG A 1 -3.37 -16.92 2.96
N GLN A 2 -3.50 -15.72 3.53
CA GLN A 2 -2.84 -14.50 3.01
C GLN A 2 -1.71 -13.97 3.91
N LEU A 3 -1.74 -14.27 5.22
CA LEU A 3 -0.76 -13.85 6.22
C LEU A 3 -0.11 -15.07 6.88
N THR A 4 1.16 -14.97 7.27
CA THR A 4 1.90 -16.06 7.95
C THR A 4 1.48 -16.19 9.41
N ASP A 5 1.93 -17.26 10.07
CA ASP A 5 1.62 -17.49 11.49
C ASP A 5 2.28 -16.44 12.40
N HIS A 6 3.47 -15.93 12.03
CA HIS A 6 4.12 -14.81 12.71
C HIS A 6 3.24 -13.55 12.62
N GLU A 7 2.81 -13.18 11.41
CA GLU A 7 2.00 -11.98 11.18
C GLU A 7 0.66 -12.08 11.93
N TRP A 8 0.01 -13.26 11.92
CA TRP A 8 -1.20 -13.49 12.71
C TRP A 8 -0.98 -13.39 14.22
N THR A 9 0.17 -13.85 14.71
CA THR A 9 0.54 -13.73 16.11
C THR A 9 0.67 -12.26 16.48
N MET A 10 1.39 -11.49 15.68
CA MET A 10 1.57 -10.05 15.88
C MET A 10 0.25 -9.28 15.83
N ILE A 11 -0.64 -9.62 14.89
CA ILE A 11 -1.99 -9.05 14.80
C ILE A 11 -2.74 -9.29 16.11
N LYS A 12 -2.85 -10.55 16.56
CA LYS A 12 -3.60 -10.90 17.78
C LYS A 12 -3.02 -10.28 19.06
N MET A 13 -1.74 -9.92 19.05
CA MET A 13 -1.07 -9.25 20.16
C MET A 13 -1.22 -7.72 20.15
N ALA A 14 -1.79 -7.13 19.09
CA ALA A 14 -1.85 -5.67 18.91
C ALA A 14 -2.73 -4.93 19.93
N GLY A 15 -3.71 -5.61 20.54
CA GLY A 15 -4.64 -5.01 21.49
C GLY A 15 -6.07 -5.47 21.29
N ASP A 16 -7.00 -4.51 21.26
CA ASP A 16 -8.42 -4.77 21.02
C ASP A 16 -8.71 -5.16 19.56
N GLU A 17 -9.96 -5.45 19.24
CA GLU A 17 -10.34 -5.87 17.87
C GLU A 17 -10.06 -4.78 16.81
N TRP A 18 -10.10 -3.50 17.19
CA TRP A 18 -9.78 -2.39 16.29
C TRP A 18 -8.28 -2.28 16.04
N ASP A 19 -7.46 -2.46 17.08
CA ASP A 19 -5.99 -2.51 16.95
C ASP A 19 -5.56 -3.71 16.11
N GLN A 20 -6.19 -4.87 16.32
CA GLN A 20 -5.97 -6.07 15.51
C GLN A 20 -6.33 -5.82 14.04
N LEU A 21 -7.49 -5.20 13.78
CA LEU A 21 -7.92 -4.85 12.43
C LEU A 21 -6.97 -3.82 11.77
N ASN A 22 -6.50 -2.85 12.55
CA ASN A 22 -5.54 -1.85 12.09
C ASN A 22 -4.22 -2.51 11.66
N MET A 23 -3.70 -3.42 12.50
CA MET A 23 -2.50 -4.19 12.20
C MET A 23 -2.69 -5.11 10.98
N PHE A 24 -3.86 -5.74 10.83
CA PHE A 24 -4.20 -6.52 9.65
C PHE A 24 -4.10 -5.69 8.37
N TYR A 25 -4.68 -4.49 8.33
CA TYR A 25 -4.63 -3.64 7.14
C TYR A 25 -3.22 -3.12 6.85
N ARG A 26 -2.40 -2.90 7.87
CA ARG A 26 -0.98 -2.58 7.71
C ARG A 26 -0.23 -3.68 6.98
N TYR A 27 -0.32 -4.93 7.46
CA TYR A 27 0.30 -6.08 6.78
C TYR A 27 -0.23 -6.29 5.36
N TRP A 28 -1.54 -6.11 5.17
CA TRP A 28 -2.16 -6.19 3.85
C TRP A 28 -1.58 -5.16 2.89
N ALA A 29 -1.47 -3.90 3.31
CA ALA A 29 -0.89 -2.83 2.51
C ALA A 29 0.57 -3.10 2.14
N LEU A 30 1.38 -3.59 3.10
CA LEU A 30 2.77 -3.99 2.87
C LEU A 30 2.87 -5.05 1.77
N LYS A 31 2.16 -6.18 1.92
CA LYS A 31 2.17 -7.25 0.91
C LYS A 31 1.72 -6.75 -0.45
N GLU A 32 0.61 -6.02 -0.52
CA GLU A 32 0.09 -5.47 -1.78
C GLU A 32 1.08 -4.51 -2.44
N SER A 33 1.81 -3.70 -1.66
CA SER A 33 2.82 -2.78 -2.20
C SER A 33 3.98 -3.53 -2.88
N PHE A 34 4.47 -4.62 -2.28
CA PHE A 34 5.51 -5.46 -2.87
C PHE A 34 5.00 -6.17 -4.13
N ILE A 35 3.81 -6.80 -4.07
CA ILE A 35 3.23 -7.51 -5.23
C ILE A 35 3.04 -6.57 -6.43
N LYS A 36 2.60 -5.33 -6.17
CA LYS A 36 2.48 -4.30 -7.21
C LYS A 36 3.84 -3.90 -7.76
N ALA A 37 4.85 -3.75 -6.91
CA ALA A 37 6.20 -3.37 -7.33
C ALA A 37 6.83 -4.41 -8.26
N ILE A 38 6.62 -5.70 -8.00
CA ILE A 38 7.15 -6.79 -8.86
C ILE A 38 6.24 -7.14 -10.06
N GLY A 39 5.02 -6.61 -10.13
CA GLY A 39 4.13 -6.72 -11.29
C GLY A 39 3.51 -8.11 -11.53
N VAL A 40 3.50 -9.00 -10.53
CA VAL A 40 3.06 -10.41 -10.69
C VAL A 40 1.54 -10.62 -10.54
N GLY A 41 0.80 -9.62 -10.06
CA GLY A 41 -0.65 -9.71 -9.85
C GLY A 41 -1.07 -10.75 -8.80
N VAL A 42 -2.28 -11.30 -8.94
CA VAL A 42 -2.96 -12.11 -7.91
C VAL A 42 -2.45 -13.55 -7.76
N THR A 43 -1.58 -14.01 -8.64
CA THR A 43 -1.13 -15.42 -8.65
C THR A 43 0.00 -15.69 -7.66
N PHE A 44 0.55 -14.65 -7.04
CA PHE A 44 1.64 -14.81 -6.10
C PHE A 44 1.17 -15.42 -4.78
N ASN A 45 1.91 -16.42 -4.29
CA ASN A 45 1.64 -17.02 -3.00
C ASN A 45 2.09 -16.10 -1.86
N LEU A 46 1.15 -15.36 -1.28
CA LEU A 46 1.40 -14.40 -0.19
C LEU A 46 2.02 -15.00 1.07
N GLN A 47 1.93 -16.32 1.27
CA GLN A 47 2.57 -17.02 2.40
C GLN A 47 4.09 -17.07 2.31
N ARG A 48 4.66 -16.83 1.12
CA ARG A 48 6.12 -16.76 0.92
C ARG A 48 6.73 -15.49 1.51
N ILE A 49 5.91 -14.45 1.68
CA ILE A 49 6.35 -13.16 2.20
C ILE A 49 6.00 -13.15 3.69
N GLU A 50 6.93 -12.73 4.51
CA GLU A 50 6.69 -12.43 5.92
C GLU A 50 7.26 -11.05 6.25
N TYR A 51 6.45 -10.18 6.86
CA TYR A 51 6.91 -8.88 7.33
C TYR A 51 7.17 -8.89 8.82
N HIS A 52 8.27 -8.23 9.21
CA HIS A 52 8.60 -7.93 10.60
C HIS A 52 8.46 -6.42 10.78
N VAL A 53 7.28 -6.00 11.24
CA VAL A 53 6.92 -4.59 11.30
C VAL A 53 7.59 -3.84 12.45
N SER A 54 8.06 -2.63 12.17
CA SER A 54 8.64 -1.73 13.18
C SER A 54 8.46 -0.27 12.77
N PRO A 55 8.09 0.65 13.68
CA PRO A 55 7.63 0.38 15.05
C PRO A 55 6.25 -0.28 15.05
N LEU A 56 5.78 -0.83 16.19
CA LEU A 56 4.45 -1.45 16.29
C LEU A 56 3.30 -0.45 16.10
N GLN A 57 3.47 0.78 16.58
CA GLN A 57 2.49 1.86 16.42
C GLN A 57 3.05 2.95 15.50
N LEU A 58 2.30 3.26 14.45
CA LEU A 58 2.61 4.35 13.54
C LEU A 58 2.01 5.66 14.06
N ARG A 59 2.75 6.76 13.92
CA ARG A 59 2.22 8.11 14.17
C ARG A 59 1.69 8.70 12.86
N GLU A 60 0.52 9.32 12.92
CA GLU A 60 -0.11 9.95 11.76
C GLU A 60 0.81 10.99 11.10
N GLY A 61 0.84 10.98 9.77
CA GLY A 61 1.64 11.89 8.94
C GLY A 61 3.16 11.68 9.01
N GLN A 62 3.64 10.68 9.76
CA GLN A 62 5.05 10.30 9.81
C GLN A 62 5.34 9.10 8.91
N VAL A 63 6.56 9.10 8.36
CA VAL A 63 7.07 8.03 7.50
C VAL A 63 8.00 7.16 8.35
N PHE A 64 7.82 5.85 8.26
CA PHE A 64 8.63 4.84 8.93
C PHE A 64 9.26 3.92 7.89
N ARG A 65 10.49 3.46 8.14
CA ARG A 65 11.28 2.64 7.20
C ARG A 65 11.92 1.40 7.83
N GLU A 66 11.57 1.12 9.07
CA GLU A 66 12.21 0.09 9.89
C GLU A 66 11.60 -1.31 9.68
N THR A 67 10.51 -1.41 8.92
CA THR A 67 9.88 -2.69 8.57
C THR A 67 10.75 -3.49 7.62
N ARG A 68 10.94 -4.76 7.94
CA ARG A 68 11.78 -5.69 7.19
C ARG A 68 10.91 -6.77 6.55
N MET A 69 11.37 -7.28 5.42
CA MET A 69 10.68 -8.31 4.64
C MET A 69 11.55 -9.55 4.57
N PHE A 70 10.92 -10.69 4.70
CA PHE A 70 11.49 -12.00 4.43
C PHE A 70 10.73 -12.63 3.26
N LEU A 71 11.48 -13.21 2.33
CA LEU A 71 10.95 -14.00 1.23
C LEU A 71 11.49 -15.42 1.35
N ASP A 72 10.58 -16.40 1.49
CA ASP A 72 10.93 -17.81 1.72
C ASP A 72 11.95 -17.98 2.88
N GLU A 73 11.71 -17.27 4.00
CA GLU A 73 12.53 -17.27 5.21
C GLU A 73 13.89 -16.52 5.11
N GLU A 74 14.23 -15.96 3.95
CA GLU A 74 15.44 -15.16 3.75
C GLU A 74 15.14 -13.66 3.82
N GLU A 75 15.96 -12.90 4.54
CA GLU A 75 15.81 -11.44 4.66
C GLU A 75 16.15 -10.75 3.33
N GLU A 76 15.25 -9.90 2.84
CA GLU A 76 15.38 -9.22 1.55
C GLU A 76 15.90 -7.78 1.72
N ASP A 77 17.21 -7.63 1.98
CA ASP A 77 17.88 -6.32 2.13
C ASP A 77 17.81 -5.43 0.87
N ALA A 78 17.49 -6.04 -0.27
CA ALA A 78 17.29 -5.35 -1.54
C ALA A 78 16.02 -4.48 -1.55
N TRP A 79 15.10 -4.72 -0.61
CA TRP A 79 13.83 -4.05 -0.52
C TRP A 79 13.76 -3.18 0.74
N SER A 80 13.23 -1.98 0.57
CA SER A 80 12.87 -1.10 1.68
C SER A 80 11.41 -0.71 1.58
N PHE A 81 10.80 -0.42 2.72
CA PHE A 81 9.38 -0.16 2.83
C PHE A 81 9.16 1.16 3.54
N GLU A 82 8.40 2.07 2.94
CA GLU A 82 7.94 3.29 3.61
C GLU A 82 6.50 3.11 4.06
N GLU A 83 6.27 3.24 5.36
CA GLU A 83 4.93 3.14 5.94
C GLU A 83 4.47 4.51 6.42
N THR A 84 3.21 4.85 6.15
CA THR A 84 2.59 6.09 6.62
C THR A 84 1.14 5.82 6.99
N MET A 85 0.75 6.25 8.19
CA MET A 85 -0.65 6.41 8.55
C MET A 85 -1.08 7.81 8.09
N LEU A 86 -1.86 7.92 7.02
CA LEU A 86 -2.25 9.22 6.45
C LEU A 86 -3.16 10.00 7.40
N ASP A 87 -4.08 9.27 8.02
CA ASP A 87 -5.01 9.70 9.07
C ASP A 87 -5.33 8.46 9.92
N GLY A 88 -6.13 8.56 10.99
CA GLY A 88 -6.40 7.44 11.88
C GLY A 88 -7.08 6.18 11.29
N ARG A 89 -7.30 6.10 9.96
CA ARG A 89 -7.95 4.97 9.28
C ARG A 89 -7.23 4.48 8.02
N HIS A 90 -6.29 5.22 7.47
CA HIS A 90 -5.70 4.92 6.17
C HIS A 90 -4.20 4.64 6.24
N HIS A 91 -3.85 3.36 6.09
CA HIS A 91 -2.47 2.91 5.93
C HIS A 91 -2.01 3.04 4.49
N VAL A 92 -0.77 3.50 4.31
CA VAL A 92 -0.05 3.48 3.05
C VAL A 92 1.28 2.79 3.24
N ALA A 93 1.62 1.91 2.31
CA ALA A 93 2.92 1.27 2.21
C ALA A 93 3.48 1.48 0.80
N VAL A 94 4.75 1.85 0.72
CA VAL A 94 5.51 2.00 -0.53
C VAL A 94 6.66 1.00 -0.50
N ALA A 95 6.66 0.04 -1.42
CA ALA A 95 7.76 -0.89 -1.61
C ALA A 95 8.78 -0.29 -2.60
N LEU A 96 10.04 -0.25 -2.20
CA LEU A 96 11.15 0.28 -2.98
C LEU A 96 12.17 -0.83 -3.20
N GLY A 97 12.27 -1.33 -4.43
CA GLY A 97 13.22 -2.38 -4.81
C GLY A 97 14.61 -1.83 -5.12
N LYS A 98 15.54 -2.73 -5.44
CA LYS A 98 16.90 -2.38 -5.88
C LYS A 98 16.85 -1.37 -7.03
N GLN A 99 17.60 -0.28 -6.90
CA GLN A 99 17.90 0.58 -8.04
C GLN A 99 18.74 -0.24 -9.03
N ASP A 100 18.20 -0.47 -10.23
CA ASP A 100 18.99 -1.02 -11.33
C ASP A 100 20.15 -0.07 -11.62
N THR A 101 21.36 -0.50 -11.29
CA THR A 101 22.60 0.26 -11.47
C THR A 101 22.99 0.46 -12.94
N ASP A 102 22.17 0.00 -13.89
CA ASP A 102 22.42 0.09 -15.34
C ASP A 102 21.74 1.27 -16.05
N SER A 103 20.86 2.01 -15.37
CA SER A 103 20.25 3.21 -15.97
C SER A 103 21.14 4.42 -15.67
N LYS A 104 21.92 4.89 -16.66
CA LYS A 104 22.75 6.12 -16.59
C LYS A 104 21.97 7.44 -16.38
N ASP A 105 20.70 7.36 -16.01
CA ASP A 105 19.82 8.48 -15.65
C ASP A 105 19.17 8.27 -14.26
N THR A 106 19.81 7.50 -13.37
CA THR A 106 19.39 7.49 -11.97
C THR A 106 19.68 8.88 -11.41
N LEU A 107 18.62 9.67 -11.20
CA LEU A 107 18.57 10.64 -10.11
C LEU A 107 19.01 9.87 -8.87
N GLN A 108 20.30 9.93 -8.57
CA GLN A 108 20.85 9.44 -7.33
C GLN A 108 20.18 10.30 -6.28
N VAL A 109 19.08 9.82 -5.71
CA VAL A 109 18.69 10.18 -4.36
C VAL A 109 19.74 9.52 -3.49
N GLN A 110 20.94 10.11 -3.51
CA GLN A 110 21.89 9.99 -2.43
C GLN A 110 21.06 10.41 -1.22
N VAL A 111 20.73 9.43 -0.38
CA VAL A 111 20.08 9.70 0.90
C VAL A 111 21.14 10.41 1.73
N ASN A 112 21.30 11.71 1.49
CA ASN A 112 21.91 12.61 2.42
C ASN A 112 21.14 12.40 3.72
N ALA A 113 21.83 11.99 4.78
CA ALA A 113 21.27 11.70 6.11
C ALA A 113 20.60 12.93 6.80
N ARG A 114 20.30 13.97 6.02
CA ARG A 114 19.74 15.26 6.42
C ARG A 114 18.51 15.66 5.60
N GLU A 115 18.14 14.90 4.57
CA GLU A 115 16.93 15.17 3.80
C GLU A 115 15.70 14.63 4.54
N LYS A 116 14.71 15.51 4.70
CA LYS A 116 13.43 15.17 5.33
C LYS A 116 12.80 14.02 4.55
N LEU A 117 12.36 12.98 5.25
CA LEU A 117 11.66 11.85 4.64
C LEU A 117 10.51 12.34 3.75
N PRO A 118 10.32 11.74 2.55
CA PRO A 118 9.30 12.16 1.61
C PRO A 118 7.91 11.96 2.24
N GLN A 119 7.19 13.06 2.47
CA GLN A 119 5.83 13.02 3.01
C GLN A 119 4.81 13.11 1.88
N PHE A 120 3.69 12.39 2.03
CA PHE A 120 2.56 12.52 1.10
C PHE A 120 2.04 13.96 1.08
N THR A 121 1.75 14.44 -0.14
CA THR A 121 1.07 15.72 -0.36
C THR A 121 -0.35 15.42 -0.82
N ILE A 122 -1.34 15.98 -0.13
CA ILE A 122 -2.74 15.86 -0.52
C ILE A 122 -3.03 16.87 -1.63
N LEU A 123 -3.42 16.38 -2.80
CA LEU A 123 -3.78 17.19 -3.96
C LEU A 123 -5.29 17.33 -4.07
N ASN A 124 -5.76 18.51 -4.44
CA ASN A 124 -7.15 18.78 -4.78
C ASN A 124 -7.38 18.66 -6.30
N PHE A 125 -8.64 18.76 -6.74
CA PHE A 125 -8.99 18.63 -8.16
C PHE A 125 -8.29 19.67 -9.06
N GLN A 126 -8.13 20.92 -8.60
CA GLN A 126 -7.44 21.96 -9.35
C GLN A 126 -5.96 21.61 -9.53
N ASP A 127 -5.31 21.05 -8.51
CA ASP A 127 -3.92 20.59 -8.60
C ASP A 127 -3.79 19.48 -9.65
N LEU A 128 -4.73 18.52 -9.69
CA LEU A 128 -4.76 17.46 -10.69
C LEU A 128 -4.99 17.99 -12.11
N MET A 129 -5.81 19.03 -12.25
CA MET A 129 -6.19 19.60 -13.55
C MET A 129 -5.25 20.70 -14.06
N PHE A 130 -4.28 21.15 -13.25
CA PHE A 130 -3.45 22.33 -13.53
C PHE A 130 -2.79 22.29 -14.92
N SER A 131 -2.30 21.12 -15.33
CA SER A 131 -1.67 20.89 -16.64
C SER A 131 -2.49 19.98 -17.56
N ALA A 132 -3.72 19.66 -17.19
CA ALA A 132 -4.55 18.75 -17.97
C ALA A 132 -5.03 19.43 -19.26
N VAL A 133 -4.91 18.73 -20.39
CA VAL A 133 -5.41 19.16 -21.69
C VAL A 133 -6.36 18.08 -22.24
N PRO A 134 -7.55 18.45 -22.75
CA PRO A 134 -8.47 17.46 -23.34
C PRO A 134 -7.81 16.72 -24.50
N MET A 135 -7.79 15.38 -24.42
CA MET A 135 -7.30 14.51 -25.50
C MET A 135 -8.42 13.98 -26.41
N ALA A 136 -9.67 14.10 -25.96
CA ALA A 136 -10.85 13.68 -26.70
C ALA A 136 -11.98 14.72 -26.49
N PRO A 137 -12.95 14.82 -27.42
CA PRO A 137 -14.17 15.58 -27.21
C PRO A 137 -14.94 15.08 -25.98
N GLU A 138 -15.76 15.95 -25.40
CA GLU A 138 -16.69 15.56 -24.34
C GLU A 138 -17.62 14.44 -24.84
N ASP A 139 -17.82 13.42 -24.00
CA ASP A 139 -18.84 12.39 -24.20
C ASP A 139 -20.05 12.70 -23.30
N PRO A 140 -21.14 13.25 -23.85
CA PRO A 140 -22.34 13.60 -23.07
C PRO A 140 -22.98 12.39 -22.37
N ASN A 141 -22.74 11.17 -22.87
CA ASN A 141 -23.34 9.97 -22.31
C ASN A 141 -22.53 9.40 -21.14
N ALA A 142 -21.29 9.85 -20.91
CA ALA A 142 -20.43 9.31 -19.87
C ALA A 142 -21.06 9.47 -18.48
N TRP A 143 -21.67 10.63 -18.21
CA TRP A 143 -22.36 10.90 -16.94
C TRP A 143 -23.65 10.08 -16.80
N GLU A 144 -24.50 10.08 -17.82
CA GLU A 144 -25.76 9.32 -17.81
C GLU A 144 -25.52 7.82 -17.56
N ASN A 145 -24.50 7.26 -18.22
CA ASN A 145 -24.10 5.87 -18.05
C ASN A 145 -23.55 5.58 -16.65
N PHE A 146 -22.86 6.54 -16.01
CA PHE A 146 -22.39 6.39 -14.64
C PHE A 146 -23.57 6.45 -13.66
N HIS A 147 -24.44 7.46 -13.80
CA HIS A 147 -25.58 7.69 -12.93
C HIS A 147 -26.61 6.53 -12.97
N ALA A 148 -26.74 5.87 -14.12
CA ALA A 148 -27.62 4.71 -14.27
C ALA A 148 -27.12 3.44 -13.53
N LYS A 149 -25.86 3.39 -13.08
CA LYS A 149 -25.33 2.23 -12.34
C LYS A 149 -25.93 2.16 -10.94
N GLN A 150 -26.24 0.95 -10.49
CA GLN A 150 -26.67 0.74 -9.10
C GLN A 150 -25.54 1.12 -8.14
N GLU A 151 -25.88 1.92 -7.13
CA GLU A 151 -24.93 2.41 -6.11
C GLU A 151 -24.38 1.27 -5.23
N LYS A 152 -25.15 0.19 -5.05
CA LYS A 152 -24.76 -0.96 -4.21
C LYS A 152 -24.92 -2.28 -4.98
N PRO A 153 -23.97 -3.23 -4.82
CA PRO A 153 -24.15 -4.57 -5.33
C PRO A 153 -25.37 -5.24 -4.69
N ILE A 154 -26.13 -6.01 -5.48
CA ILE A 154 -27.19 -6.88 -4.96
C ILE A 154 -26.51 -7.96 -4.11
N ARG A 155 -26.72 -7.90 -2.79
CA ARG A 155 -26.23 -8.92 -1.87
C ARG A 155 -27.05 -10.19 -2.09
N GLN A 156 -26.40 -11.31 -2.41
CA GLN A 156 -27.06 -12.61 -2.32
C GLN A 156 -27.38 -12.85 -0.84
N SER A 157 -28.66 -12.75 -0.45
CA SER A 157 -29.10 -13.23 0.85
C SER A 157 -28.98 -14.75 0.84
N ASN A 158 -28.25 -15.29 1.83
CA ASN A 158 -28.02 -16.71 2.06
C ASN A 158 -29.21 -17.58 1.67
N ALA A 159 -28.96 -18.58 0.81
CA ALA A 159 -29.86 -19.71 0.70
C ALA A 159 -29.97 -20.38 2.08
N PRO A 160 -31.18 -20.63 2.61
CA PRO A 160 -31.34 -21.34 3.87
C PRO A 160 -30.88 -22.80 3.67
N THR A 161 -29.84 -23.19 4.39
CA THR A 161 -29.56 -24.60 4.75
C THR A 161 -30.48 -25.03 5.88
#